data_AF-A0A163MHA9-F1
#
_entry.id   AF-A0A163MHA9-F1
#
_cell.length_a   1.000
_cell.length_b   1.000
_cell.length_c   1.000
_cell.angle_alpha   90.00
_cell.angle_beta   90.00
_cell.angle_gamma   90.00
#
_symmetry.space_group_name_H-M   'P 1'
#
loop_
_entity.id
_entity.type
_entity.pdbx_description
1 polymer ?
#
loop_
_entity_poly.entity_id
_entity_poly.type
_entity_poly.pdbx_seq_one_letter_code
_entity_poly.pdbx_strand_id
1 'polypeptide(L)'
;MKDIYQDDELIIPQGVKVSIKARDITVTGPRGTLNKNLRHLNIEIKFAGQDKLKFVVYHGGRKHVACIRTVRSLVNNMIIGVTKGFQYKMRYVYAHFPINCIINNGGKDVEIRNFLGQKVVFRVQMREGVIVAASTNQKDELTLTGNDLEAVSQCAADIQQSCLVKKKDIRKFLDGIYVSERNVLEDLNKDTQLSSGSAAEVCSHRLFTMLKQNNLLQGITFYDSYHGSLSFMQIVAVHHFVVRGSGFQPQM
;
A
#
# COMPACT_ATOMS: atom_id res chain seq x y z
N MET A 1 -8.48 31.17 18.45
CA MET A 1 -7.52 30.97 19.54
C MET A 1 -6.18 30.55 18.92
N LYS A 2 -5.06 31.07 19.43
CA LYS A 2 -3.72 30.64 19.00
C LYS A 2 -3.23 29.63 20.03
N ASP A 3 -2.73 28.51 19.58
CA ASP A 3 -2.15 27.50 20.44
C ASP A 3 -0.71 27.92 20.76
N ILE A 4 -0.35 27.91 22.03
CA ILE A 4 0.96 28.41 22.48
C ILE A 4 2.07 27.48 22.00
N TYR A 5 1.84 26.18 22.09
CA TYR A 5 2.79 25.13 21.73
C TYR A 5 2.04 23.93 21.21
N GLN A 6 2.47 23.41 20.06
CA GLN A 6 2.04 22.11 19.57
C GLN A 6 3.22 21.39 18.94
N ASP A 7 3.36 20.12 19.28
CA ASP A 7 4.37 19.23 18.74
C ASP A 7 3.77 17.93 18.20
N ASP A 8 4.56 17.28 17.35
CA ASP A 8 4.30 15.94 16.84
C ASP A 8 5.63 15.21 16.58
N GLU A 9 5.66 13.90 16.75
CA GLU A 9 6.88 13.09 16.70
C GLU A 9 6.76 11.94 15.70
N LEU A 10 7.85 11.65 14.99
CA LEU A 10 7.95 10.56 14.01
C LEU A 10 9.19 9.72 14.29
N ILE A 11 9.00 8.40 14.37
CA ILE A 11 10.07 7.43 14.57
C ILE A 11 10.67 7.08 13.20
N ILE A 12 12.00 7.14 13.10
CA ILE A 12 12.75 6.75 11.90
C ILE A 12 13.10 5.26 12.02
N PRO A 13 12.76 4.41 11.02
CA PRO A 13 13.16 3.01 11.02
C PRO A 13 14.65 2.86 10.74
N GLN A 14 15.23 1.74 11.19
CA GLN A 14 16.64 1.41 10.96
C GLN A 14 16.95 1.30 9.45
N GLY A 15 18.13 1.78 9.05
CA GLY A 15 18.58 1.75 7.66
C GLY A 15 18.15 2.94 6.80
N VAL A 16 17.45 3.92 7.38
CA VAL A 16 17.10 5.17 6.71
C VAL A 16 17.86 6.33 7.36
N LYS A 17 18.55 7.14 6.54
CA LYS A 17 19.22 8.36 7.01
C LYS A 17 18.43 9.56 6.54
N VAL A 18 17.99 10.40 7.48
CA VAL A 18 17.33 11.67 7.21
C VAL A 18 18.32 12.80 7.50
N SER A 19 18.51 13.71 6.55
CA SER A 19 19.21 14.96 6.79
C SER A 19 18.29 16.16 6.57
N ILE A 20 18.40 17.12 7.48
CA ILE A 20 17.58 18.34 7.47
C ILE A 20 18.54 19.52 7.38
N LYS A 21 18.41 20.30 6.31
CA LYS A 21 19.13 21.57 6.15
C LYS A 21 18.09 22.68 6.11
N ALA A 22 17.99 23.44 7.21
CA ALA A 22 16.91 24.40 7.43
C ALA A 22 15.52 23.74 7.34
N ARG A 23 14.81 23.89 6.22
CA ARG A 23 13.49 23.29 5.96
C ARG A 23 13.46 22.43 4.70
N ASP A 24 14.63 22.06 4.19
CA ASP A 24 14.80 21.09 3.10
C ASP A 24 15.14 19.73 3.72
N ILE A 25 14.28 18.75 3.47
CA ILE A 25 14.39 17.40 4.03
C ILE A 25 14.85 16.47 2.92
N THR A 26 15.97 15.80 3.16
CA THR A 26 16.50 14.77 2.27
C THR A 26 16.49 13.44 3.02
N VAL A 27 15.77 12.46 2.48
CA VAL A 27 15.68 11.11 3.01
C VAL A 27 16.44 10.17 2.10
N THR A 28 17.36 9.41 2.67
CA THR A 28 18.19 8.45 1.93
C THR A 28 17.96 7.04 2.49
N GLY A 29 17.76 6.09 1.59
CA GLY A 29 17.50 4.69 1.93
C GLY A 29 18.02 3.75 0.85
N PRO A 30 17.73 2.45 0.95
CA PRO A 30 18.28 1.44 0.06
C PRO A 30 17.85 1.59 -1.40
N ARG A 31 16.60 2.03 -1.65
CA ARG A 31 16.07 2.19 -3.01
C ARG A 31 16.45 3.51 -3.69
N GLY A 32 17.01 4.47 -2.94
CA GLY A 32 17.41 5.77 -3.47
C GLY A 32 17.22 6.91 -2.48
N THR A 33 17.22 8.12 -3.02
CA THR A 33 17.19 9.37 -2.26
C THR A 33 16.03 10.24 -2.70
N LEU A 34 15.26 10.78 -1.75
CA LEU A 34 14.17 11.71 -1.98
C LEU A 34 14.46 13.05 -1.30
N ASN A 35 14.09 14.14 -1.96
CA ASN A 35 14.23 15.49 -1.44
C ASN A 35 12.88 16.22 -1.51
N LYS A 36 12.50 16.90 -0.42
CA LYS A 36 11.33 17.77 -0.38
C LYS A 36 11.68 19.09 0.31
N ASN A 37 11.28 20.18 -0.34
CA ASN A 37 11.42 21.54 0.16
C ASN A 37 10.13 21.97 0.88
N LEU A 38 10.26 22.35 2.15
CA LEU A 38 9.14 22.80 2.99
C LEU A 38 9.31 24.25 3.46
N ARG A 39 10.07 25.07 2.74
CA ARG A 39 10.38 26.47 3.14
C ARG A 39 9.13 27.34 3.31
N HIS A 40 8.06 27.05 2.56
CA HIS A 40 6.79 27.76 2.63
C HIS A 40 6.05 27.57 3.96
N LEU A 41 6.37 26.53 4.74
CA LEU A 41 5.74 26.27 6.03
C LEU A 41 6.59 26.83 7.15
N ASN A 42 5.95 27.56 8.07
CA ASN A 42 6.56 28.08 9.29
C ASN A 42 6.50 27.03 10.40
N ILE A 43 7.30 25.97 10.26
CA ILE A 43 7.42 24.87 11.21
C ILE A 43 8.90 24.67 11.52
N GLU A 44 9.19 24.36 12.77
CA GLU A 44 10.52 23.97 13.20
C GLU A 44 10.64 22.44 13.20
N ILE A 45 11.70 21.92 12.60
CA ILE A 45 11.95 20.48 12.50
C ILE A 45 13.27 20.18 13.19
N LYS A 46 13.22 19.35 14.22
CA LYS A 46 14.37 19.00 15.06
C LYS A 46 14.51 17.50 15.18
N PHE A 47 15.73 17.04 15.41
CA PHE A 47 15.99 15.69 15.89
C PHE A 47 15.75 15.65 17.40
N ALA A 48 14.89 14.76 17.86
CA ALA A 48 14.65 14.48 19.27
C ALA A 48 15.37 13.17 19.64
N GLY A 49 16.71 13.21 19.64
CA GLY A 49 17.56 12.01 19.80
C GLY A 49 18.07 11.49 18.45
N GLN A 50 18.52 10.23 18.40
CA GLN A 50 19.09 9.62 17.19
C GLN A 50 18.01 9.14 16.20
N ASP A 51 16.89 8.61 16.70
CA ASP A 51 15.91 7.90 15.87
C ASP A 51 14.55 8.58 15.77
N LYS A 52 14.40 9.81 16.31
CA LYS A 52 13.12 10.52 16.31
C LYS A 52 13.23 11.92 15.72
N LEU A 53 12.26 12.25 14.88
CA LEU A 53 12.02 13.59 14.37
C LEU A 53 10.88 14.24 15.13
N LYS A 54 11.07 15.49 15.51
CA LYS A 54 10.08 16.30 16.20
C LYS A 54 9.74 17.52 15.34
N PHE A 55 8.45 17.72 15.12
CA PHE A 55 7.90 18.87 14.40
C PHE A 55 7.24 19.77 15.43
N VAL A 56 7.62 21.04 15.48
CA VAL A 56 7.16 21.99 16.49
C VAL A 56 6.64 23.26 15.83
N VAL A 57 5.51 23.75 16.35
CA VAL A 57 4.98 25.08 16.04
C VAL A 57 4.74 25.83 17.34
N TYR A 58 5.24 27.06 17.38
CA TYR A 58 4.99 28.00 18.45
C TYR A 58 3.97 29.04 18.00
N HIS A 59 3.04 29.40 18.89
CA HIS A 59 2.03 30.43 18.65
C HIS A 59 1.25 30.25 17.33
N GLY A 60 0.92 29.00 17.00
CA GLY A 60 0.24 28.64 15.76
C GLY A 60 -1.24 28.98 15.80
N GLY A 61 -1.75 29.60 14.72
CA GLY A 61 -3.18 29.56 14.45
C GLY A 61 -3.61 28.16 14.01
N ARG A 62 -4.93 27.88 14.03
CA ARG A 62 -5.50 26.57 13.63
C ARG A 62 -4.96 26.02 12.30
N LYS A 63 -4.72 26.89 11.30
CA LYS A 63 -4.16 26.50 10.00
C LYS A 63 -2.71 26.00 10.12
N HIS A 64 -1.88 26.65 10.92
CA HIS A 64 -0.47 26.28 11.11
C HIS A 64 -0.34 24.97 11.91
N VAL A 65 -1.18 24.79 12.92
CA VAL A 65 -1.23 23.55 13.72
C VAL A 65 -1.58 22.35 12.83
N ALA A 66 -2.52 22.50 11.90
CA ALA A 66 -2.87 21.43 10.96
C ALA A 66 -1.70 21.01 10.05
N CYS A 67 -0.81 21.94 9.70
CA CYS A 67 0.35 21.65 8.84
C CYS A 67 1.36 20.68 9.47
N ILE A 68 1.43 20.60 10.81
CA ILE A 68 2.33 19.68 11.52
C ILE A 68 2.11 18.24 11.04
N ARG A 69 0.85 17.79 11.07
CA ARG A 69 0.46 16.43 10.70
C ARG A 69 0.66 16.17 9.20
N THR A 70 0.50 17.19 8.36
CA THR A 70 0.80 17.12 6.93
C THR A 70 2.29 16.86 6.71
N VAL A 71 3.17 17.62 7.35
CA VAL A 71 4.62 17.43 7.24
C VAL A 71 5.04 16.06 7.78
N ARG A 72 4.52 15.64 8.93
CA ARG A 72 4.75 14.29 9.46
C ARG A 72 4.40 13.22 8.42
N SER A 73 3.24 13.35 7.78
CA SER A 73 2.77 12.39 6.77
C SER A 73 3.65 12.38 5.53
N LEU A 74 4.09 13.56 5.06
CA LEU A 74 5.00 13.66 3.92
C LEU A 74 6.34 12.97 4.20
N VAL A 75 6.93 13.21 5.37
CA VAL A 75 8.19 12.55 5.77
C VAL A 75 8.01 11.04 5.92
N ASN A 76 6.91 10.60 6.54
CA ASN A 76 6.60 9.18 6.66
C ASN A 76 6.47 8.49 5.28
N ASN A 77 5.80 9.15 4.32
CA ASN A 77 5.67 8.63 2.96
C ASN A 77 7.02 8.55 2.25
N MET A 78 7.91 9.53 2.44
CA MET A 78 9.28 9.47 1.91
C MET A 78 10.06 8.28 2.49
N ILE A 79 9.95 8.04 3.79
CA ILE A 79 10.61 6.91 4.48
C ILE A 79 10.11 5.57 3.92
N ILE A 80 8.79 5.40 3.77
CA ILE A 80 8.19 4.19 3.19
C ILE A 80 8.61 4.04 1.71
N GLY A 81 8.69 5.14 0.97
CA GLY A 81 9.10 5.16 -0.43
C GLY A 81 10.54 4.70 -0.67
N VAL A 82 11.49 5.15 0.15
CA VAL A 82 12.91 4.74 0.00
C VAL A 82 13.21 3.34 0.54
N THR A 83 12.37 2.82 1.44
CA THR A 83 12.52 1.47 2.00
C THR A 83 11.81 0.45 1.12
N LYS A 84 10.49 0.55 1.02
CA LYS A 84 9.65 -0.43 0.35
C LYS A 84 9.26 -0.03 -1.07
N GLY A 85 9.02 1.25 -1.35
CA GLY A 85 8.55 1.78 -2.64
C GLY A 85 7.04 1.58 -2.88
N PHE A 86 6.45 2.34 -3.80
CA PHE A 86 5.00 2.35 -4.05
C PHE A 86 4.64 1.70 -5.38
N GLN A 87 3.49 1.01 -5.40
CA GLN A 87 2.90 0.46 -6.61
C GLN A 87 1.40 0.70 -6.68
N TYR A 88 0.98 1.32 -7.78
CA TYR A 88 -0.43 1.53 -8.11
C TYR A 88 -0.81 0.59 -9.23
N LYS A 89 -1.84 -0.21 -9.01
CA LYS A 89 -2.46 -1.00 -10.08
C LYS A 89 -3.61 -0.21 -10.66
N MET A 90 -3.66 -0.13 -11.98
CA MET A 90 -4.76 0.48 -12.72
C MET A 90 -5.37 -0.56 -13.65
N ARG A 91 -6.69 -0.58 -13.75
CA ARG A 91 -7.42 -1.50 -14.60
C ARG A 91 -8.18 -0.77 -15.69
N TYR A 92 -8.23 -1.39 -16.86
CA TYR A 92 -9.01 -0.89 -17.98
C TYR A 92 -10.45 -1.37 -17.84
N VAL A 93 -11.38 -0.46 -18.03
CA VAL A 93 -12.81 -0.74 -18.09
C VAL A 93 -13.29 -0.32 -19.46
N TYR A 94 -13.93 -1.23 -20.18
CA TYR A 94 -14.51 -0.96 -21.49
C TYR A 94 -15.69 -1.89 -21.75
N ALA A 95 -16.69 -1.42 -22.49
CA ALA A 95 -17.82 -2.25 -22.90
C ALA A 95 -17.64 -2.89 -24.29
N HIS A 96 -17.36 -2.08 -25.31
CA HIS A 96 -17.34 -2.52 -26.71
C HIS A 96 -16.02 -2.24 -27.44
N PHE A 97 -15.44 -1.06 -27.22
CA PHE A 97 -14.17 -0.69 -27.84
C PHE A 97 -13.01 -1.08 -26.92
N PRO A 98 -12.17 -2.07 -27.27
CA PRO A 98 -11.02 -2.43 -26.45
C PRO A 98 -10.00 -1.30 -26.42
N ILE A 99 -9.55 -0.96 -25.22
CA ILE A 99 -8.56 0.10 -25.00
C ILE A 99 -7.16 -0.51 -25.13
N ASN A 100 -6.34 0.02 -26.03
CA ASN A 100 -4.98 -0.45 -26.23
C ASN A 100 -4.01 0.53 -25.57
N CYS A 101 -3.31 0.09 -24.52
CA CYS A 101 -2.25 0.85 -23.89
C CYS A 101 -0.89 0.34 -24.36
N ILE A 102 -0.10 1.22 -24.98
CA ILE A 102 1.25 0.91 -25.45
C ILE A 102 2.23 1.68 -24.57
N ILE A 103 3.20 0.95 -24.04
CA ILE A 103 4.23 1.52 -23.18
C ILE A 103 5.46 1.75 -24.05
N ASN A 104 5.88 3.01 -24.15
CA ASN A 104 7.04 3.44 -24.92
C ASN A 104 8.18 3.85 -23.98
N ASN A 105 9.38 3.99 -24.54
CA ASN A 105 10.56 4.52 -23.84
C ASN A 105 10.89 3.77 -22.52
N GLY A 106 10.69 2.45 -22.51
CA GLY A 106 11.00 1.61 -21.35
C GLY A 106 10.16 1.93 -20.10
N GLY A 107 8.93 2.41 -20.26
CA GLY A 107 8.01 2.67 -19.14
C GLY A 107 7.82 4.14 -18.77
N LYS A 108 8.42 5.07 -19.52
CA LYS A 108 8.31 6.52 -19.26
C LYS A 108 7.16 7.20 -20.00
N ASP A 109 6.69 6.62 -21.09
CA ASP A 109 5.58 7.17 -21.87
C ASP A 109 4.50 6.11 -22.05
N VAL A 110 3.24 6.52 -21.89
CA VAL A 110 2.07 5.67 -22.14
C VAL A 110 1.23 6.29 -23.24
N GLU A 111 1.02 5.51 -24.30
CA GLU A 111 0.10 5.85 -25.38
C GLU A 111 -1.19 5.04 -25.24
N ILE A 112 -2.33 5.72 -25.20
CA ILE A 112 -3.65 5.11 -25.09
C ILE A 112 -4.36 5.31 -26.42
N ARG A 113 -4.70 4.18 -27.05
CA ARG A 113 -5.32 4.13 -28.37
C ARG A 113 -6.71 3.52 -28.28
N ASN A 114 -7.56 3.88 -29.24
CA ASN A 114 -8.92 3.35 -29.40
C ASN A 114 -9.87 3.62 -28.21
N PHE A 115 -9.59 4.65 -27.40
CA PHE A 115 -10.48 5.03 -26.31
C PHE A 115 -11.83 5.52 -26.85
N LEU A 116 -12.93 4.84 -26.48
CA LEU A 116 -14.29 5.11 -26.97
C LEU A 116 -14.41 5.10 -28.52
N GLY A 117 -13.51 4.38 -29.21
CA GLY A 117 -13.45 4.37 -30.67
C GLY A 117 -12.86 5.64 -31.31
N GLN A 118 -12.21 6.51 -30.52
CA GLN A 118 -11.54 7.70 -31.04
C GLN A 118 -10.26 7.33 -31.81
N LYS A 119 -10.01 8.05 -32.91
CA LYS A 119 -8.77 7.94 -33.70
C LYS A 119 -7.59 8.68 -33.08
N VAL A 120 -7.85 9.59 -32.15
CA VAL A 120 -6.83 10.38 -31.45
C VAL A 120 -6.08 9.48 -30.48
N VAL A 121 -4.75 9.58 -30.47
CA VAL A 121 -3.89 8.88 -29.52
C VAL A 121 -3.62 9.81 -28.34
N PHE A 122 -3.96 9.38 -27.14
CA PHE A 122 -3.63 10.11 -25.92
C PHE A 122 -2.23 9.70 -25.46
N ARG A 123 -1.35 10.67 -25.27
CA ARG A 123 0.02 10.45 -24.80
C ARG A 123 0.18 11.05 -23.42
N VAL A 124 0.61 10.24 -22.46
CA VAL A 124 0.89 10.68 -21.10
C VAL A 124 2.35 10.39 -20.79
N GLN A 125 3.10 11.44 -20.49
CA GLN A 125 4.49 11.36 -20.06
C GLN A 125 4.52 11.15 -18.55
N MET A 126 5.31 10.19 -18.08
CA MET A 126 5.49 9.92 -16.66
C MET A 126 6.46 10.92 -16.04
N ARG A 127 6.23 11.20 -14.76
CA ARG A 127 7.13 12.00 -13.94
C ARG A 127 8.41 11.22 -13.62
N GLU A 128 9.43 11.94 -13.20
CA GLU A 128 10.74 11.38 -12.89
C GLU A 128 10.67 10.27 -11.83
N GLY A 129 11.40 9.18 -12.08
CA GLY A 129 11.49 8.05 -11.15
C GLY A 129 10.25 7.15 -11.09
N VAL A 130 9.26 7.35 -11.96
CA VAL A 130 8.09 6.48 -12.11
C VAL A 130 8.24 5.63 -13.38
N ILE A 131 8.00 4.33 -13.24
CA ILE A 131 8.05 3.37 -14.34
C ILE A 131 6.68 2.70 -14.47
N VAL A 132 6.17 2.67 -15.69
CA VAL A 132 4.96 1.97 -16.06
C VAL A 132 5.31 0.62 -16.66
N ALA A 133 4.66 -0.44 -16.19
CA ALA A 133 4.73 -1.78 -16.77
C ALA A 133 3.33 -2.36 -16.95
N ALA A 134 3.10 -3.07 -18.05
CA ALA A 134 1.91 -3.90 -18.21
C ALA A 134 2.09 -5.16 -17.35
N SER A 135 1.09 -5.53 -16.55
CA SER A 135 1.23 -6.73 -15.73
C SER A 135 1.08 -7.99 -16.59
N THR A 136 1.92 -8.98 -16.31
CA THR A 136 1.89 -10.29 -16.98
C THR A 136 0.82 -11.20 -16.41
N ASN A 137 0.44 -10.98 -15.15
CA ASN A 137 -0.43 -11.87 -14.38
C ASN A 137 -1.91 -11.69 -14.74
N GLN A 138 -2.30 -10.47 -15.07
CA GLN A 138 -3.69 -10.15 -15.37
C GLN A 138 -3.75 -9.33 -16.65
N LYS A 139 -4.63 -9.75 -17.55
CA LYS A 139 -4.92 -8.99 -18.76
C LYS A 139 -5.59 -7.67 -18.38
N ASP A 140 -5.32 -6.63 -19.18
CA ASP A 140 -5.96 -5.32 -19.10
C ASP A 140 -5.68 -4.57 -17.78
N GLU A 141 -4.45 -4.73 -17.28
CA GLU A 141 -3.94 -4.04 -16.10
C GLU A 141 -2.59 -3.36 -16.37
N LEU A 142 -2.47 -2.16 -15.83
CA LEU A 142 -1.27 -1.33 -15.84
C LEU A 142 -0.73 -1.19 -14.42
N THR A 143 0.57 -1.36 -14.25
CA THR A 143 1.24 -1.15 -12.97
C THR A 143 2.17 0.05 -13.05
N LEU A 144 1.97 0.99 -12.13
CA LEU A 144 2.83 2.16 -11.94
C LEU A 144 3.68 1.92 -10.71
N THR A 145 4.99 1.95 -10.87
CA THR A 145 5.95 1.74 -9.78
C THR A 145 6.84 2.95 -9.61
N GLY A 146 7.15 3.31 -8.37
CA GLY A 146 8.05 4.44 -8.10
C GLY A 146 8.37 4.59 -6.62
N ASN A 147 9.36 5.44 -6.33
CA ASN A 147 9.79 5.70 -4.96
C ASN A 147 9.01 6.87 -4.32
N ASP A 148 8.62 7.89 -5.09
CA ASP A 148 7.84 9.03 -4.60
C ASP A 148 6.32 8.82 -4.81
N LEU A 149 5.56 8.82 -3.71
CA LEU A 149 4.10 8.63 -3.73
C LEU A 149 3.38 9.73 -4.51
N GLU A 150 3.85 10.98 -4.41
CA GLU A 150 3.21 12.12 -5.09
C GLU A 150 3.36 12.00 -6.60
N ALA A 151 4.56 11.65 -7.06
CA ALA A 151 4.84 11.45 -8.48
C ALA A 151 4.02 10.27 -9.05
N VAL A 152 4.01 9.12 -8.36
CA VAL A 152 3.25 7.94 -8.79
C VAL A 152 1.75 8.24 -8.84
N SER A 153 1.22 8.88 -7.80
CA SER A 153 -0.21 9.22 -7.72
C SER A 153 -0.62 10.22 -8.81
N GLN A 154 0.23 11.21 -9.09
CA GLN A 154 -0.06 12.20 -10.11
C GLN A 154 -0.02 11.57 -11.51
N CYS A 155 0.94 10.69 -11.80
CA CYS A 155 0.98 9.96 -13.08
C CYS A 155 -0.30 9.12 -13.29
N ALA A 156 -0.77 8.43 -12.25
CA ALA A 156 -2.02 7.68 -12.29
C ALA A 156 -3.23 8.61 -12.57
N ALA A 157 -3.25 9.78 -11.93
CA ALA A 157 -4.29 10.78 -12.15
C ALA A 157 -4.25 11.34 -13.58
N ASP A 158 -3.07 11.62 -14.13
CA ASP A 158 -2.90 12.16 -15.48
C ASP A 158 -3.40 11.16 -16.55
N ILE A 159 -3.16 9.85 -16.35
CA ILE A 159 -3.74 8.77 -17.17
C ILE A 159 -5.27 8.77 -17.08
N GLN A 160 -5.82 8.81 -15.86
CA GLN A 160 -7.27 8.79 -15.64
C GLN A 160 -7.96 10.02 -16.24
N GLN A 161 -7.40 11.21 -16.07
CA GLN A 161 -7.95 12.46 -16.61
C GLN A 161 -7.90 12.50 -18.15
N SER A 162 -6.88 11.89 -18.74
CA SER A 162 -6.78 11.76 -20.19
C SER A 162 -7.89 10.86 -20.76
N CYS A 163 -8.31 9.84 -20.00
CA CYS A 163 -9.36 8.89 -20.38
C CYS A 163 -10.75 9.28 -19.89
N LEU A 164 -11.03 10.57 -19.69
CA LEU A 164 -12.34 11.02 -19.22
C LEU A 164 -13.34 11.17 -20.37
N VAL A 165 -14.47 10.48 -20.27
CA VAL A 165 -15.58 10.62 -21.23
C VAL A 165 -16.21 12.01 -21.08
N LYS A 166 -16.17 12.80 -22.16
CA LYS A 166 -16.77 14.14 -22.22
C LYS A 166 -18.04 14.14 -23.07
N LYS A 167 -18.98 15.04 -22.78
CA LYS A 167 -20.22 15.29 -23.54
C LYS A 167 -21.16 14.06 -23.66
N LYS A 168 -21.07 13.10 -22.74
CA LYS A 168 -21.96 11.93 -22.60
C LYS A 168 -22.27 11.68 -21.13
N ASP A 169 -23.29 10.88 -20.85
CA ASP A 169 -23.61 10.46 -19.48
C ASP A 169 -22.58 9.47 -18.94
N ILE A 170 -21.84 9.91 -17.93
CA ILE A 170 -20.79 9.13 -17.24
C ILE A 170 -21.33 7.89 -16.52
N ARG A 171 -22.62 7.83 -16.21
CA ARG A 171 -23.21 6.68 -15.51
C ARG A 171 -23.44 5.50 -16.45
N LYS A 172 -23.61 5.77 -17.75
CA LYS A 172 -23.79 4.75 -18.78
C LYS A 172 -22.47 4.39 -19.46
N PHE A 173 -21.59 5.37 -19.67
CA PHE A 173 -20.28 5.19 -20.27
C PHE A 173 -19.20 5.21 -19.19
N LEU A 174 -18.92 4.02 -18.65
CA LEU A 174 -17.90 3.78 -17.62
C LEU A 174 -16.53 3.42 -18.23
N ASP A 175 -16.36 3.64 -19.54
CA ASP A 175 -15.11 3.33 -20.24
C ASP A 175 -14.00 4.26 -19.73
N GLY A 176 -12.87 3.67 -19.31
CA GLY A 176 -11.77 4.43 -18.72
C GLY A 176 -10.69 3.54 -18.11
N ILE A 177 -9.69 4.19 -17.52
CA ILE A 177 -8.61 3.54 -16.79
C ILE A 177 -8.65 4.06 -15.35
N TYR A 178 -8.81 3.15 -14.39
CA TYR A 178 -9.03 3.49 -12.99
C TYR A 178 -8.01 2.81 -12.09
N VAL A 179 -7.62 3.48 -11.01
CA VAL A 179 -6.78 2.88 -9.96
C VAL A 179 -7.61 1.83 -9.21
N SER A 180 -7.19 0.58 -9.26
CA SER A 180 -7.82 -0.53 -8.54
C SER A 180 -7.24 -0.67 -7.13
N GLU A 181 -5.91 -0.68 -7.02
CA GLU A 181 -5.20 -0.93 -5.76
C GLU A 181 -4.06 0.06 -5.58
N ARG A 182 -3.82 0.43 -4.31
CA ARG A 182 -2.68 1.26 -3.88
C ARG A 182 -1.91 0.47 -2.85
N ASN A 183 -0.83 -0.16 -3.29
CA ASN A 183 -0.04 -1.06 -2.46
C ASN A 183 1.40 -0.56 -2.35
N VAL A 184 2.11 -1.15 -1.40
CA VAL A 184 3.54 -0.96 -1.22
C VAL A 184 4.25 -2.18 -1.82
N LEU A 185 5.35 -1.96 -2.55
CA LEU A 185 6.00 -2.98 -3.40
C LEU A 185 6.41 -4.25 -2.63
N GLU A 186 7.06 -4.10 -1.48
CA GLU A 186 7.54 -5.26 -0.71
C GLU A 186 6.43 -6.08 -0.04
N ASP A 187 5.26 -5.48 0.21
CA ASP A 187 4.15 -6.19 0.83
C ASP A 187 3.53 -7.21 -0.15
N LEU A 188 3.65 -6.98 -1.47
CA LEU A 188 3.17 -7.91 -2.51
C LEU A 188 3.94 -9.24 -2.56
N ASN A 189 5.24 -9.24 -2.21
CA ASN A 189 6.02 -10.49 -2.18
C ASN A 189 5.59 -11.43 -1.06
N LYS A 190 4.94 -10.91 -0.01
CA LYS A 190 4.43 -11.72 1.11
C LYS A 190 3.09 -12.38 0.75
N ASP A 191 2.25 -11.71 -0.04
CA ASP A 191 0.96 -12.24 -0.48
C ASP A 191 1.12 -13.37 -1.51
N THR A 192 2.12 -13.30 -2.42
CA THR A 192 2.43 -14.39 -3.35
C THR A 192 2.97 -15.65 -2.65
N GLN A 193 3.55 -15.51 -1.46
CA GLN A 193 3.96 -16.65 -0.65
C GLN A 193 2.83 -17.24 0.18
N LEU A 194 1.73 -16.49 0.38
CA LEU A 194 0.52 -17.02 1.04
C LEU A 194 -0.42 -17.75 0.06
N SER A 195 -0.32 -17.51 -1.24
CA SER A 195 -1.13 -18.18 -2.27
C SER A 195 -0.50 -19.46 -2.84
N SER A 196 0.78 -19.72 -2.54
CA SER A 196 1.49 -20.97 -2.86
C SER A 196 1.50 -21.96 -1.69
N GLY A 197 1.13 -21.52 -0.49
CA GLY A 197 0.70 -22.41 0.60
C GLY A 197 -0.78 -22.74 0.43
N SER A 198 -1.14 -24.02 0.48
CA SER A 198 -2.54 -24.42 0.43
C SER A 198 -3.36 -23.63 1.46
N ALA A 199 -4.51 -23.06 1.06
CA ALA A 199 -5.38 -22.26 1.93
C ALA A 199 -5.81 -22.99 3.23
N ALA A 200 -5.57 -24.30 3.31
CA ALA A 200 -5.78 -25.13 4.49
C ALA A 200 -4.76 -24.87 5.63
N GLU A 201 -3.50 -24.51 5.33
CA GLU A 201 -2.46 -24.33 6.35
C GLU A 201 -2.62 -23.02 7.14
N VAL A 202 -3.11 -21.96 6.49
CA VAL A 202 -3.32 -20.64 7.11
C VAL A 202 -4.47 -20.65 8.13
N CYS A 203 -5.48 -21.51 7.93
CA CYS A 203 -6.61 -21.62 8.85
C CYS A 203 -6.23 -22.32 10.17
N SER A 204 -5.36 -23.33 10.10
CA SER A 204 -4.86 -24.06 11.27
C SER A 204 -3.99 -23.18 12.18
N HIS A 205 -3.09 -22.39 11.61
CA HIS A 205 -2.14 -21.60 12.39
C HIS A 205 -2.79 -20.43 13.14
N ARG A 206 -3.84 -19.82 12.57
CA ARG A 206 -4.57 -18.71 13.18
C ARG A 206 -5.52 -19.18 14.30
N LEU A 207 -6.09 -20.38 14.17
CA LEU A 207 -6.88 -21.00 15.24
C LEU A 207 -5.97 -21.45 16.40
N PHE A 208 -4.78 -21.96 16.10
CA PHE A 208 -3.82 -22.42 17.11
C PHE A 208 -3.23 -21.27 17.94
N THR A 209 -2.97 -20.11 17.33
CA THR A 209 -2.52 -18.90 18.04
C THR A 209 -3.64 -18.28 18.90
N MET A 210 -4.89 -18.31 18.43
CA MET A 210 -6.07 -17.90 19.22
C MET A 210 -6.29 -18.79 20.45
N LEU A 211 -6.14 -20.11 20.33
CA LEU A 211 -6.31 -21.05 21.45
C LEU A 211 -5.19 -20.96 22.49
N LYS A 212 -3.96 -20.61 22.06
CA LYS A 212 -2.81 -20.39 22.96
C LYS A 212 -2.95 -19.11 23.80
N GLN A 213 -3.62 -18.08 23.28
CA GLN A 213 -3.93 -16.84 24.03
C GLN A 213 -5.03 -17.05 25.09
N ASN A 214 -5.90 -18.04 24.92
CA ASN A 214 -6.99 -18.36 25.85
C ASN A 214 -6.67 -19.49 26.85
N ASN A 215 -5.40 -19.90 26.94
CA ASN A 215 -4.90 -20.81 27.99
C ASN A 215 -5.64 -22.17 28.11
N LEU A 216 -6.13 -22.73 27.00
CA LEU A 216 -6.90 -23.99 26.96
C LEU A 216 -6.07 -25.24 26.59
N LEU A 217 -4.75 -25.14 26.49
CA LEU A 217 -3.87 -26.26 26.11
C LEU A 217 -2.69 -26.38 27.08
N GLN A 218 -2.92 -26.99 28.25
CA GLN A 218 -1.84 -27.58 29.04
C GLN A 218 -1.80 -29.09 28.76
N GLY A 219 -0.64 -29.59 28.29
CA GLY A 219 -0.34 -31.02 28.36
C GLY A 219 -0.12 -31.78 27.05
N ILE A 220 0.47 -31.20 26.00
CA ILE A 220 0.96 -31.98 24.86
C ILE A 220 2.43 -31.65 24.58
N THR A 221 3.32 -32.55 25.01
CA THR A 221 4.74 -32.60 24.64
C THR A 221 4.94 -33.63 23.54
N PHE A 222 5.38 -33.24 22.34
CA PHE A 222 6.02 -34.15 21.35
C PHE A 222 6.91 -33.28 20.44
N TYR A 223 8.23 -33.31 20.64
CA TYR A 223 9.24 -34.11 19.92
C TYR A 223 9.35 -33.78 18.43
N ASP A 224 10.40 -33.03 18.10
CA ASP A 224 10.92 -32.81 16.76
C ASP A 224 11.28 -34.15 16.11
N SER A 225 10.73 -34.43 14.93
CA SER A 225 11.39 -35.08 13.76
C SER A 225 10.35 -35.72 12.83
N TYR A 226 10.69 -35.72 11.54
CA TYR A 226 10.11 -36.45 10.39
C TYR A 226 9.23 -35.66 9.40
N HIS A 227 9.88 -35.37 8.26
CA HIS A 227 9.33 -35.33 6.91
C HIS A 227 8.30 -36.45 6.66
N GLY A 228 7.12 -36.12 6.15
CA GLY A 228 6.19 -37.11 5.58
C GLY A 228 4.72 -36.66 5.59
N SER A 229 4.14 -36.55 4.39
CA SER A 229 2.73 -36.26 4.14
C SER A 229 1.75 -37.14 4.92
N LEU A 230 0.89 -36.54 5.76
CA LEU A 230 -0.29 -37.21 6.34
C LEU A 230 -1.58 -36.68 5.73
N SER A 231 -2.39 -37.63 5.24
CA SER A 231 -3.66 -37.46 4.55
C SER A 231 -4.81 -36.94 5.44
N PHE A 232 -5.68 -36.15 4.82
CA PHE A 232 -6.81 -35.36 5.31
C PHE A 232 -7.93 -36.09 6.11
N MET A 233 -7.79 -37.38 6.44
CA MET A 233 -8.88 -38.18 7.02
C MET A 233 -8.94 -38.28 8.56
N GLN A 234 -7.93 -37.78 9.30
CA GLN A 234 -7.90 -37.93 10.76
C GLN A 234 -8.33 -36.68 11.56
N ILE A 235 -8.51 -35.52 10.91
CA ILE A 235 -8.84 -34.26 11.60
C ILE A 235 -10.36 -34.13 11.87
N VAL A 236 -11.22 -34.82 11.09
CA VAL A 236 -12.68 -34.76 11.27
C VAL A 236 -13.15 -35.51 12.52
N ALA A 237 -12.38 -36.48 13.02
CA ALA A 237 -12.77 -37.30 14.17
C ALA A 237 -12.76 -36.55 15.51
N VAL A 238 -11.90 -35.53 15.67
CA VAL A 238 -11.78 -34.79 16.93
C VAL A 238 -12.84 -33.68 17.03
N HIS A 239 -13.26 -33.11 15.91
CA HIS A 239 -14.27 -32.05 15.89
C HIS A 239 -15.70 -32.55 16.16
N HIS A 240 -15.94 -33.85 15.97
CA HIS A 240 -17.26 -34.46 16.20
C HIS A 240 -17.52 -34.87 17.67
N PHE A 241 -16.48 -34.88 18.52
CA PHE A 241 -16.58 -35.28 19.93
C PHE A 241 -16.84 -34.11 20.88
N VAL A 242 -16.42 -32.89 20.51
CA VAL A 242 -16.54 -31.69 21.38
C VAL A 242 -17.90 -30.97 21.22
N VAL A 243 -18.58 -31.11 20.07
CA VAL A 243 -19.86 -30.41 19.81
C VAL A 243 -21.09 -31.13 20.38
N ARG A 244 -20.95 -32.35 20.92
CA ARG A 244 -22.06 -33.11 21.54
C ARG A 244 -22.09 -33.05 23.08
N GLY A 245 -21.28 -32.20 23.72
CA GLY A 245 -21.16 -32.13 25.19
C GLY A 245 -22.05 -31.12 25.93
N SER A 246 -22.73 -30.21 25.22
CA SER A 246 -23.60 -29.19 25.86
C SER A 246 -25.07 -29.45 25.53
N GLY A 247 -25.61 -30.54 26.06
CA GLY A 247 -27.02 -30.92 25.99
C GLY A 247 -27.68 -30.83 27.35
N PHE A 248 -28.49 -29.79 27.52
CA PHE A 248 -29.59 -29.62 28.46
C PHE A 248 -30.25 -30.96 28.86
N GLN A 249 -30.41 -31.25 30.16
CA GLN A 249 -31.36 -32.25 30.67
C GLN A 249 -32.34 -31.63 31.68
N PRO A 250 -33.61 -32.07 31.66
CA PRO A 250 -34.74 -31.42 32.33
C PRO A 250 -34.92 -31.89 33.78
N GLN A 251 -35.75 -31.13 34.51
CA GLN A 251 -36.06 -31.26 35.94
C GLN A 251 -36.62 -32.63 36.35
N MET A 252 -36.30 -33.02 37.59
CA MET A 252 -37.24 -33.62 38.55
C MET A 252 -37.33 -32.69 39.76
#